data_AF-A0A2A5G0L8-F1
#
_entry.id   AF-A0A2A5G0L8-F1
#
_cell.length_a   1.000
_cell.length_b   1.000
_cell.length_c   1.000
_cell.angle_alpha   90.00
_cell.angle_beta   90.00
_cell.angle_gamma   90.00
#
_symmetry.space_group_name_H-M   'P 1'
#
loop_
_entity.id
_entity.type
_entity.pdbx_description
1 polymer ?
#
loop_
_entity_poly.entity_id
_entity_poly.type
_entity_poly.pdbx_seq_one_letter_code
_entity_poly.pdbx_strand_id
1 'polypeptide(L)'
;MKYYTSLFLIIIAALLSACSPHPGSGVWKATAENDYGIDKIIIAFDGKARFTSTKIINAKWHCFWTASNKIEINMECTPSTNPDQEEQYTLSVDDQGVAQMKNNTQLIASFTRQHGNPSPQKQ
;
A
#
# COMPACT_ATOMS: atom_id res chain seq x y z
N MET A 1 -33.21 31.98 8.00
CA MET A 1 -32.64 31.29 6.81
C MET A 1 -31.10 31.22 6.79
N LYS A 2 -30.33 32.22 7.24
CA LYS A 2 -28.84 32.18 7.23
C LYS A 2 -28.18 31.09 8.08
N TYR A 3 -28.82 30.65 9.17
CA TYR A 3 -28.24 29.66 10.10
C TYR A 3 -28.24 28.22 9.55
N TYR A 4 -29.22 27.88 8.70
CA TYR A 4 -29.32 26.54 8.10
C TYR A 4 -28.21 26.28 7.07
N THR A 5 -27.80 27.29 6.32
CA THR A 5 -26.71 27.19 5.34
C THR A 5 -25.36 26.94 6.02
N SER A 6 -25.15 27.52 7.19
CA SER A 6 -23.91 27.35 7.97
C SER A 6 -23.82 25.97 8.61
N LEU A 7 -24.95 25.43 9.10
CA LEU A 7 -25.02 24.07 9.63
C LEU A 7 -24.78 23.01 8.53
N PHE A 8 -25.30 23.24 7.32
CA PHE A 8 -25.12 22.32 6.19
C PHE A 8 -23.66 22.25 5.73
N LEU A 9 -22.93 23.37 5.73
CA LEU A 9 -21.51 23.42 5.41
C LEU A 9 -20.64 22.65 6.41
N ILE A 10 -20.98 22.70 7.71
CA ILE A 10 -20.26 21.95 8.76
C ILE A 10 -20.46 20.45 8.59
N ILE A 11 -21.68 20.01 8.26
CA ILE A 11 -21.97 18.59 8.03
C ILE A 11 -21.22 18.07 6.80
N ILE A 12 -21.18 18.84 5.70
CA ILE A 12 -20.42 18.46 4.50
C ILE A 12 -18.91 18.36 4.80
N ALA A 13 -18.35 19.31 5.55
CA ALA A 13 -16.94 19.28 5.91
C ALA A 13 -16.58 18.07 6.79
N ALA A 14 -17.47 17.67 7.71
CA ALA A 14 -17.28 16.48 8.52
C ALA A 14 -17.34 15.18 7.69
N LEU A 15 -18.25 15.09 6.71
CA LEU A 15 -18.39 13.92 5.83
C LEU A 15 -17.19 13.74 4.88
N LEU A 16 -16.47 14.81 4.53
CA LEU A 16 -15.28 14.75 3.67
C LEU A 16 -14.03 14.17 4.40
N SER A 17 -14.04 14.10 5.73
CA SER A 17 -12.92 13.53 6.51
C SER A 17 -12.84 12.00 6.48
N ALA A 18 -13.87 11.33 5.96
CA ALA A 18 -13.95 9.87 5.89
C ALA A 18 -13.08 9.24 4.78
N CYS A 19 -12.47 10.05 3.90
CA CYS A 19 -11.65 9.58 2.79
C CYS A 19 -10.14 9.77 3.03
N SER A 20 -9.68 9.68 4.29
CA SER A 20 -8.25 9.72 4.55
C SER A 20 -7.57 8.46 4.01
N PRO A 21 -6.53 8.57 3.17
CA PRO A 21 -5.83 7.40 2.67
C PRO A 21 -5.18 6.61 3.82
N HIS A 22 -5.26 5.27 3.74
CA HIS A 22 -4.64 4.40 4.73
C HIS A 22 -3.12 4.67 4.80
N PRO A 23 -2.47 4.72 5.98
CA PRO A 23 -1.03 4.99 6.10
C PRO A 23 -0.13 4.01 5.34
N GLY A 24 -0.61 2.81 5.01
CA GLY A 24 0.09 1.87 4.14
C GLY A 24 0.09 2.26 2.65
N SER A 25 -0.89 3.05 2.18
CA SER A 25 -1.02 3.42 0.76
C SER A 25 -0.02 4.49 0.34
N GLY A 26 0.68 4.30 -0.78
CA GLY A 26 1.77 5.19 -1.19
C GLY A 26 2.80 4.53 -2.10
N VAL A 27 3.82 5.30 -2.46
CA VAL A 27 5.03 4.80 -3.13
C VAL A 27 6.12 4.63 -2.09
N TRP A 28 6.74 3.47 -2.08
CA TRP A 28 7.69 3.05 -1.06
C TRP A 28 8.93 2.49 -1.73
N LYS A 29 10.11 2.88 -1.24
CA LYS A 29 11.41 2.40 -1.73
C LYS A 29 12.11 1.60 -0.65
N ALA A 30 12.70 0.46 -1.03
CA ALA A 30 13.45 -0.36 -0.10
C ALA A 30 14.62 0.45 0.51
N THR A 31 14.81 0.27 1.81
CA THR A 31 15.87 0.94 2.59
C THR A 31 17.23 0.28 2.41
N ALA A 32 17.22 -1.01 2.06
CA ALA A 32 18.42 -1.81 1.83
C ALA A 32 18.12 -2.91 0.81
N GLU A 33 19.17 -3.54 0.30
CA GLU A 33 19.06 -4.78 -0.45
C GLU A 33 18.42 -5.87 0.41
N ASN A 34 17.65 -6.75 -0.22
CA ASN A 34 16.96 -7.84 0.44
C ASN A 34 17.01 -9.11 -0.41
N ASP A 35 16.76 -10.24 0.23
CA ASP A 35 16.86 -11.56 -0.40
C ASP A 35 15.91 -11.73 -1.57
N TYR A 36 14.80 -11.00 -1.56
CA TYR A 36 13.77 -11.00 -2.60
C TYR A 36 14.05 -10.01 -3.74
N GLY A 37 15.11 -9.19 -3.62
CA GLY A 37 15.51 -8.20 -4.62
C GLY A 37 14.47 -7.10 -4.85
N ILE A 38 13.56 -6.89 -3.89
CA ILE A 38 12.47 -5.91 -4.02
C ILE A 38 13.04 -4.50 -3.85
N ASP A 39 12.88 -3.63 -4.84
CA ASP A 39 13.40 -2.26 -4.82
C ASP A 39 12.31 -1.23 -4.46
N LYS A 40 11.07 -1.49 -4.85
CA LYS A 40 9.95 -0.55 -4.77
C LYS A 40 8.63 -1.28 -4.64
N ILE A 41 7.75 -0.74 -3.79
CA ILE A 41 6.34 -1.13 -3.71
C ILE A 41 5.44 0.10 -3.89
N ILE A 42 4.36 -0.08 -4.65
CA ILE A 42 3.34 0.93 -4.93
C ILE A 42 2.03 0.35 -4.44
N ILE A 43 1.41 1.00 -3.45
CA ILE A 43 0.13 0.61 -2.87
C ILE A 43 -0.87 1.70 -3.22
N ALA A 44 -1.72 1.41 -4.20
CA ALA A 44 -2.71 2.33 -4.76
C ALA A 44 -3.96 2.42 -3.88
N PHE A 45 -4.63 3.57 -3.90
CA PHE A 45 -5.86 3.77 -3.11
C PHE A 45 -7.05 2.91 -3.58
N ASP A 46 -6.97 2.33 -4.78
CA ASP A 46 -8.02 1.50 -5.38
C ASP A 46 -7.95 0.01 -4.94
N GLY A 47 -7.20 -0.29 -3.88
CA GLY A 47 -7.05 -1.65 -3.35
C GLY A 47 -6.01 -2.50 -4.08
N LYS A 48 -5.21 -1.94 -5.00
CA LYS A 48 -4.16 -2.68 -5.70
C LYS A 48 -2.78 -2.36 -5.16
N ALA A 49 -1.91 -3.36 -5.16
CA ALA A 49 -0.49 -3.19 -4.87
C ALA A 49 0.37 -3.79 -5.99
N ARG A 50 1.57 -3.25 -6.17
CA ARG A 50 2.57 -3.77 -7.12
C ARG A 50 3.95 -3.55 -6.53
N PHE A 51 4.84 -4.51 -6.68
CA PHE A 51 6.25 -4.31 -6.38
C PHE A 51 7.12 -4.66 -7.59
N THR A 52 8.31 -4.09 -7.62
CA THR A 52 9.35 -4.41 -8.60
C THR A 52 10.44 -5.21 -7.88
N SER A 53 10.99 -6.22 -8.55
CA SER A 53 12.06 -7.07 -8.01
C SER A 53 13.09 -7.34 -9.10
N THR A 54 14.37 -7.27 -8.74
CA THR A 54 15.49 -7.60 -9.62
C THR A 54 15.79 -9.10 -9.67
N LYS A 55 15.33 -9.87 -8.68
CA LYS A 55 15.56 -11.32 -8.58
C LYS A 55 14.39 -12.15 -9.12
N ILE A 56 13.17 -11.60 -9.08
CA ILE A 56 11.98 -12.24 -9.64
C ILE A 56 11.80 -11.75 -11.08
N ILE A 57 12.66 -12.25 -11.97
CA ILE A 57 12.69 -11.84 -13.38
C ILE A 57 11.48 -12.45 -14.09
N ASN A 58 10.70 -11.62 -14.80
CA ASN A 58 9.53 -11.98 -15.61
C ASN A 58 8.20 -12.30 -14.90
N ALA A 59 8.07 -12.09 -13.58
CA ALA A 59 6.76 -12.17 -12.92
C ALA A 59 6.16 -10.77 -12.73
N LYS A 60 4.98 -10.52 -13.32
CA LYS A 60 4.13 -9.41 -12.90
C LYS A 60 3.29 -9.89 -11.71
N TRP A 61 3.37 -9.20 -10.60
CA TRP A 61 2.59 -9.53 -9.42
C TRP A 61 1.25 -8.80 -9.46
N HIS A 62 0.18 -9.58 -9.33
CA HIS A 62 -1.16 -9.08 -9.12
C HIS A 62 -1.41 -9.11 -7.62
N CYS A 63 -1.30 -7.96 -6.96
CA CYS A 63 -1.59 -7.86 -5.54
C CYS A 63 -2.84 -7.03 -5.27
N PHE A 64 -3.70 -7.54 -4.41
CA PHE A 64 -4.78 -6.78 -3.78
C PHE A 64 -4.43 -6.54 -2.32
N TRP A 65 -4.91 -5.44 -1.74
CA TRP A 65 -4.67 -5.13 -0.34
C TRP A 65 -5.94 -4.75 0.40
N THR A 66 -5.97 -5.08 1.68
CA THR A 66 -7.02 -4.70 2.62
C THR A 66 -6.39 -4.11 3.88
N ALA A 67 -7.07 -3.15 4.52
CA ALA A 67 -6.61 -2.61 5.79
C ALA A 67 -6.94 -3.61 6.91
N SER A 68 -5.91 -4.05 7.63
CA SER A 68 -6.08 -4.94 8.80
C SER A 68 -6.36 -4.14 10.06
N ASN A 69 -5.68 -3.00 10.21
CA ASN A 69 -5.88 -2.05 11.30
C ASN A 69 -5.48 -0.64 10.83
N LYS A 70 -5.14 0.28 11.75
CA LYS A 70 -4.79 1.68 11.40
C LYS A 70 -3.42 1.86 10.74
N ILE A 71 -2.51 0.91 10.93
CA ILE A 71 -1.11 0.99 10.51
C ILE A 71 -0.68 -0.19 9.64
N GLU A 72 -1.55 -1.18 9.47
CA GLU A 72 -1.23 -2.44 8.82
C GLU A 72 -2.20 -2.73 7.67
N ILE A 73 -1.64 -3.24 6.58
CA ILE A 73 -2.39 -3.81 5.47
C ILE A 73 -1.97 -5.26 5.25
N ASN A 74 -2.92 -6.08 4.81
CA ASN A 74 -2.65 -7.39 4.26
C ASN A 74 -2.69 -7.32 2.74
N MET A 75 -1.80 -8.06 2.09
CA MET A 75 -1.68 -8.15 0.65
C MET A 75 -1.73 -9.61 0.23
N GLU A 76 -2.59 -9.90 -0.74
CA GLU A 76 -2.69 -11.18 -1.41
C GLU A 76 -2.11 -10.99 -2.81
N CYS A 77 -1.02 -11.70 -3.10
CA CYS A 77 -0.19 -11.50 -4.28
C CYS A 77 -0.07 -12.80 -5.08
N THR A 78 -0.44 -12.74 -6.36
CA THR A 78 -0.30 -13.88 -7.28
C THR A 78 0.65 -13.50 -8.41
N PRO A 79 1.67 -14.31 -8.72
CA PRO A 79 2.56 -14.06 -9.84
C PRO A 79 1.88 -14.45 -11.16
N SER A 80 2.05 -13.63 -12.20
CA SER A 80 1.50 -13.90 -13.53
C SER A 80 2.03 -15.19 -14.17
N THR A 81 3.16 -15.71 -13.68
CA THR A 81 3.80 -16.95 -14.16
C THR A 81 3.21 -18.21 -13.56
N ASN A 82 2.55 -18.11 -12.41
CA ASN A 82 1.93 -19.25 -11.71
C ASN A 82 0.69 -18.78 -10.94
N PRO A 83 -0.50 -18.79 -11.57
CA PRO A 83 -1.72 -18.28 -10.94
C PRO A 83 -2.21 -19.10 -9.74
N ASP A 84 -1.75 -20.34 -9.59
CA ASP A 84 -2.11 -21.21 -8.46
C ASP A 84 -1.24 -20.93 -7.21
N GLN A 85 -0.20 -20.11 -7.35
CA GLN A 85 0.67 -19.71 -6.26
C GLN A 85 0.22 -18.36 -5.69
N GLU A 86 -0.62 -18.39 -4.67
CA GLU A 86 -0.96 -17.20 -3.89
C GLU A 86 0.02 -17.01 -2.73
N GLU A 87 0.53 -15.80 -2.57
CA GLU A 87 1.40 -15.42 -1.46
C GLU A 87 0.78 -14.29 -0.65
N GLN A 88 0.83 -14.44 0.68
CA GLN A 88 0.31 -13.45 1.61
C GLN A 88 1.43 -12.65 2.25
N TYR A 89 1.26 -11.33 2.26
CA TYR A 89 2.19 -10.39 2.84
C TYR A 89 1.47 -9.42 3.77
N THR A 90 2.13 -9.03 4.85
CA THR A 90 1.65 -7.98 5.74
C THR A 90 2.61 -6.81 5.68
N LEU A 91 2.08 -5.61 5.49
CA LEU A 91 2.87 -4.38 5.55
C LEU A 91 2.37 -3.49 6.69
N SER A 92 3.25 -3.25 7.67
CA SER A 92 2.99 -2.40 8.82
C SER A 92 3.85 -1.14 8.76
N VAL A 93 3.26 0.02 9.03
CA VAL A 93 3.97 1.32 9.10
C VAL A 93 4.18 1.69 10.56
N ASP A 94 5.42 1.96 10.95
CA ASP A 94 5.74 2.40 12.31
C ASP A 94 5.57 3.91 12.52
N ASP A 95 5.74 4.35 13.76
CA ASP A 95 5.62 5.75 14.16
C ASP A 95 6.71 6.65 13.55
N GLN A 96 7.78 6.07 13.01
CA GLN A 96 8.84 6.78 12.27
C GLN A 96 8.53 6.89 10.78
N GLY A 97 7.40 6.33 10.32
CA GLY A 97 7.00 6.32 8.91
C GLY A 97 7.76 5.31 8.05
N VAL A 98 8.40 4.32 8.67
CA VAL A 98 9.05 3.21 7.98
C VAL A 98 8.05 2.06 7.84
N ALA A 99 7.94 1.52 6.63
CA ALA A 99 7.10 0.35 6.39
C ALA A 99 7.94 -0.93 6.46
N GLN A 100 7.40 -1.97 7.09
CA GLN A 100 8.00 -3.31 7.12
C GLN A 100 7.05 -4.29 6.46
N MET A 101 7.53 -5.01 5.44
CA MET A 101 6.78 -6.08 4.79
C MET A 101 7.26 -7.43 5.30
N LYS A 102 6.30 -8.28 5.68
CA LYS A 102 6.54 -9.63 6.17
C LYS A 102 5.77 -10.63 5.34
N ASN A 103 6.30 -11.84 5.18
CA ASN A 103 5.55 -13.02 4.79
C ASN A 103 5.50 -13.91 6.02
N ASN A 104 4.30 -14.18 6.54
CA ASN A 104 4.12 -14.78 7.87
C ASN A 104 4.91 -14.00 8.95
N THR A 105 5.94 -14.60 9.52
CA THR A 105 6.79 -13.99 10.55
C THR A 105 8.11 -13.46 10.02
N GLN A 106 8.47 -13.78 8.76
CA GLN A 106 9.74 -13.41 8.16
C GLN A 106 9.69 -11.99 7.61
N LEU A 107 10.63 -11.14 8.03
CA LEU A 107 10.84 -9.83 7.43
C LEU A 107 11.41 -9.99 6.02
N ILE A 108 10.72 -9.42 5.05
CA ILE A 108 11.06 -9.48 3.62
C ILE A 108 11.85 -8.24 3.22
N ALA A 109 11.34 -7.06 3.60
CA ALA A 109 11.96 -5.79 3.28
C ALA A 109 11.43 -4.68 4.19
N SER A 110 12.23 -3.63 4.37
CA SER A 110 11.85 -2.38 5.01
C SER A 110 11.92 -1.24 4.01
N PHE A 111 10.98 -0.30 4.08
CA PHE A 111 10.78 0.74 3.08
C PHE A 111 10.64 2.13 3.68
N THR A 112 11.08 3.13 2.94
CA THR A 112 10.80 4.55 3.21
C THR A 112 9.84 5.10 2.18
N ARG A 113 8.91 5.93 2.65
CA ARG A 113 7.93 6.60 1.80
C ARG A 113 8.63 7.56 0.85
N GLN A 114 8.20 7.53 -0.41
CA GLN A 114 8.67 8.43 -1.45
C GLN A 114 7.57 9.43 -1.81
N HIS A 115 7.97 10.63 -2.25
CA HIS A 115 7.06 11.56 -2.91
C HIS A 115 6.72 11.00 -4.30
N GLY A 116 5.55 10.37 -4.42
CA GLY A 116 5.07 9.82 -5.69
C GLY A 116 3.57 9.56 -5.65
N ASN A 117 2.91 9.70 -6.80
CA ASN A 117 1.49 9.39 -6.93
C ASN A 117 1.34 7.85 -6.98
N PRO A 118 0.64 7.22 -6.02
CA PRO A 118 0.46 5.77 -6.02
C PRO A 118 -0.61 5.31 -7.01
N SER A 119 -1.31 6.23 -7.68
CA SER A 119 -2.29 5.88 -8.71
C SER A 119 -1.60 5.21 -9.90
N PRO A 120 -2.22 4.18 -10.50
CA PRO A 120 -1.71 3.60 -11.74
C PRO A 120 -1.57 4.70 -12.80
N GLN A 121 -0.35 4.95 -13.29
CA GLN A 121 -0.21 5.71 -14.52
C GLN A 121 -0.83 4.88 -15.64
N LYS A 122 -1.72 5.49 -16.44
CA LYS A 122 -2.22 4.88 -17.67
C LYS A 122 -1.00 4.59 -18.54
N GLN A 123 -0.66 3.31 -18.69
CA GLN A 123 0.26 2.85 -19.73
C GLN A 123 -0.47 2.86 -21.06
#